data_AF-A0A2N1KHU4-F1
#
_entry.id   AF-A0A2N1KHU4-F1
#
_cell.length_a   1.000
_cell.length_b   1.000
_cell.length_c   1.000
_cell.angle_alpha   90.00
_cell.angle_beta   90.00
_cell.angle_gamma   90.00
#
_symmetry.space_group_name_H-M   'P 1'
#
loop_
_entity.id
_entity.type
_entity.pdbx_description
1 polymer ?
#
loop_
_entity_poly.entity_id
_entity_poly.type
_entity_poly.pdbx_seq_one_letter_code
_entity_poly.pdbx_strand_id
1 'polypeptide(L)'
;MSYVNLTQNLAISGNKIILWSEGVAGIFNETDLNSLYESIRNISISYNVYIGFTYLDATNHPNTTIYNKQVVINNKGDVVIDYKKSNLVPFVEASITKGKDKLQTFQSEDFGIIGSAICFDFNFPKLIGQAPSKKVNLMLDSSDTWVS
;
A
#
# COMPACT_ATOMS: atom_id res chain seq x y z
N MET A 1 18.66 1.13 8.80
CA MET A 1 18.83 0.90 7.35
C MET A 1 17.55 1.36 6.69
N SER A 2 17.59 2.24 5.68
CA SER A 2 16.35 2.79 5.10
C SER A 2 15.52 1.67 4.47
N TYR A 3 14.20 1.79 4.60
CA TYR A 3 13.23 0.87 4.00
C TYR A 3 13.46 0.63 2.49
N VAL A 4 13.87 1.67 1.77
CA VAL A 4 14.20 1.61 0.34
C VAL A 4 15.38 0.66 0.09
N ASN A 5 16.43 0.70 0.91
CA ASN A 5 17.58 -0.19 0.75
C ASN A 5 17.21 -1.66 0.98
N LEU A 6 16.36 -1.93 1.99
CA LEU A 6 15.89 -3.30 2.22
C LEU A 6 14.97 -3.77 1.08
N THR A 7 14.15 -2.88 0.54
CA THR A 7 13.34 -3.17 -0.67
C THR A 7 14.23 -3.55 -1.84
N GLN A 8 15.32 -2.80 -2.07
CA GLN A 8 16.26 -3.11 -3.14
C GLN A 8 16.96 -4.46 -2.92
N ASN A 9 17.38 -4.79 -1.69
CA ASN A 9 18.00 -6.08 -1.39
C ASN A 9 17.05 -7.26 -1.65
N LEU A 10 15.78 -7.12 -1.27
CA LEU A 10 14.74 -8.11 -1.59
C LEU A 10 14.52 -8.22 -3.09
N ALA A 11 14.54 -7.11 -3.82
CA ALA A 11 14.39 -7.12 -5.27
C ALA A 11 15.57 -7.81 -5.97
N ILE A 12 16.82 -7.53 -5.55
CA ILE A 12 18.04 -8.20 -6.01
C ILE A 12 17.97 -9.71 -5.78
N SER A 13 17.32 -10.14 -4.70
CA SER A 13 17.15 -11.56 -4.37
C SER A 13 16.14 -12.30 -5.28
N GLY A 14 15.53 -11.61 -6.26
CA GLY A 14 14.67 -12.21 -7.28
C GLY A 14 13.19 -12.32 -6.89
N ASN A 15 12.74 -11.59 -5.85
CA ASN A 15 11.34 -11.60 -5.45
C ASN A 15 10.45 -10.95 -6.53
N LYS A 16 9.32 -11.59 -6.87
CA LYS A 16 8.34 -11.09 -7.85
C LYS A 16 7.38 -10.05 -7.27
N ILE A 17 7.15 -10.11 -5.96
CA ILE A 17 6.34 -9.15 -5.21
C ILE A 17 7.00 -8.90 -3.85
N ILE A 18 7.04 -7.64 -3.44
CA ILE A 18 7.49 -7.21 -2.12
C ILE A 18 6.34 -6.41 -1.52
N LEU A 19 5.84 -6.85 -0.37
CA LEU A 19 4.78 -6.16 0.36
C LEU A 19 5.30 -5.80 1.75
N TRP A 20 5.08 -4.56 2.12
CA TRP A 20 5.48 -4.07 3.42
C TRP A 20 4.32 -3.86 4.37
N SER A 21 4.62 -3.89 5.66
CA SER A 21 3.66 -3.71 6.75
C SER A 21 2.97 -2.34 6.68
N GLU A 22 1.93 -2.17 7.49
CA GLU A 22 1.30 -0.87 7.70
C GLU A 22 2.28 0.12 8.39
N GLY A 23 2.13 1.43 8.14
CA GLY A 23 2.80 2.48 8.91
C GLY A 23 4.31 2.62 8.69
N VAL A 24 4.86 2.07 7.61
CA VAL A 24 6.31 2.05 7.33
C VAL A 24 6.97 3.44 7.36
N ALA A 25 6.24 4.47 6.95
CA ALA A 25 6.74 5.85 6.95
C ALA A 25 5.62 6.87 7.21
N GLY A 26 5.97 8.00 7.83
CA GLY A 26 5.16 9.21 7.80
C GLY A 26 5.76 10.20 6.81
N ILE A 27 4.94 10.69 5.88
CA ILE A 27 5.36 11.62 4.81
C ILE A 27 4.69 12.96 5.03
N PHE A 28 5.50 14.01 5.24
CA PHE A 28 5.03 15.32 5.68
C PHE A 28 5.20 16.42 4.62
N ASN A 29 5.86 16.13 3.51
CA ASN A 29 6.03 17.06 2.40
C ASN A 29 6.09 16.32 1.06
N GLU A 30 5.78 17.02 -0.02
CA GLU A 30 5.73 16.45 -1.37
C GLU A 30 7.10 16.01 -1.89
N THR A 31 8.19 16.66 -1.48
CA THR A 31 9.55 16.31 -1.91
C THR A 31 9.92 14.90 -1.46
N ASP A 32 9.68 14.57 -0.20
CA ASP A 32 9.94 13.25 0.37
C ASP A 32 9.02 12.20 -0.26
N LEU A 33 7.75 12.56 -0.51
CA LEU A 33 6.80 11.67 -1.19
C LEU A 33 7.30 11.30 -2.60
N ASN A 34 7.69 12.31 -3.38
CA ASN A 34 8.18 12.13 -4.73
C ASN A 34 9.48 11.32 -4.74
N SER A 35 10.39 11.61 -3.81
CA SER A 35 11.65 10.85 -3.66
C SER A 35 11.41 9.37 -3.36
N LEU A 36 10.46 9.07 -2.47
CA LEU A 36 10.07 7.70 -2.16
C LEU A 36 9.48 7.00 -3.40
N TYR A 37 8.54 7.64 -4.09
CA TYR A 37 7.91 7.08 -5.29
C TYR A 37 8.92 6.81 -6.40
N GLU A 38 9.82 7.74 -6.71
CA GLU A 38 10.85 7.55 -7.73
C GLU A 38 11.82 6.43 -7.34
N SER A 39 12.21 6.36 -6.07
CA SER A 39 13.09 5.28 -5.59
C SER A 39 12.45 3.90 -5.75
N ILE A 40 11.19 3.76 -5.33
CA ILE A 40 10.46 2.48 -5.44
C ILE A 40 10.18 2.14 -6.90
N ARG A 41 9.78 3.13 -7.72
CA ARG A 41 9.59 2.94 -9.16
C ARG A 41 10.86 2.43 -9.85
N ASN A 42 12.00 3.04 -9.56
CA ASN A 42 13.28 2.64 -10.13
C ASN A 42 13.64 1.20 -9.77
N ILE A 43 13.39 0.78 -8.52
CA ILE A 43 13.59 -0.61 -8.08
C ILE A 43 12.62 -1.55 -8.81
N SER A 44 11.33 -1.20 -8.88
CA SER A 44 10.31 -1.99 -9.57
C SER A 44 10.69 -2.29 -11.02
N ILE A 45 11.13 -1.28 -11.76
CA ILE A 45 11.55 -1.42 -13.16
C ILE A 45 12.84 -2.22 -13.27
N SER A 46 13.86 -1.86 -12.49
CA SER A 46 15.21 -2.44 -12.62
C SER A 46 15.24 -3.93 -12.32
N TYR A 47 14.37 -4.39 -11.42
CA TYR A 47 14.35 -5.77 -10.94
C TYR A 47 13.07 -6.52 -11.32
N ASN A 48 12.21 -5.92 -12.15
CA ASN A 48 10.97 -6.54 -12.64
C ASN A 48 10.07 -7.07 -11.48
N VAL A 49 9.79 -6.21 -10.51
CA VAL A 49 9.12 -6.56 -9.24
C VAL A 49 7.95 -5.63 -8.91
N TYR A 50 6.87 -6.21 -8.38
CA TYR A 50 5.75 -5.45 -7.81
C TYR A 50 6.09 -5.03 -6.39
N ILE A 51 5.89 -3.77 -6.04
CA ILE A 51 6.20 -3.26 -4.69
C ILE A 51 4.97 -2.60 -4.09
N GLY A 52 4.45 -3.21 -3.04
CA GLY A 52 3.37 -2.69 -2.22
C GLY A 52 3.89 -2.09 -0.92
N PHE A 53 3.48 -0.87 -0.61
CA PHE A 53 3.94 -0.16 0.58
C PHE A 53 2.88 0.75 1.16
N THR A 54 2.99 1.01 2.46
CA THR A 54 2.07 1.88 3.17
C THR A 54 2.78 3.06 3.79
N TYR A 55 2.05 4.16 3.94
CA TYR A 55 2.56 5.34 4.62
C TYR A 55 1.41 6.23 5.10
N LEU A 56 1.69 7.03 6.12
CA LEU A 56 0.83 8.13 6.52
C LEU A 56 1.13 9.34 5.65
N ASP A 57 0.15 9.77 4.86
CA ASP A 57 0.23 10.96 4.01
C ASP A 57 -0.27 12.18 4.80
N ALA A 58 0.66 12.99 5.28
CA ALA A 58 0.43 14.24 5.99
C ALA A 58 0.97 15.46 5.20
N THR A 59 1.19 15.32 3.89
CA THR A 59 1.77 16.35 3.01
C THR A 59 0.96 17.64 2.96
N ASN A 60 -0.36 17.55 3.17
CA ASN A 60 -1.28 18.68 3.21
C ASN A 60 -1.52 19.27 4.62
N HIS A 61 -0.70 18.92 5.61
CA HIS A 61 -0.78 19.48 6.95
C HIS A 61 -0.29 20.95 6.97
N PRO A 62 -0.96 21.90 7.67
CA PRO A 62 -2.10 21.75 8.58
C PRO A 62 -3.48 21.94 7.92
N ASN A 63 -3.54 22.13 6.60
CA ASN A 63 -4.76 22.45 5.85
C ASN A 63 -5.71 21.24 5.65
N THR A 64 -5.56 20.20 6.48
CA THR A 64 -6.45 19.06 6.74
C THR A 64 -6.67 18.05 5.60
N THR A 65 -5.99 16.90 5.70
CA THR A 65 -6.54 15.53 5.81
C THR A 65 -5.35 14.58 5.81
N ILE A 66 -5.15 13.81 6.87
CA ILE A 66 -4.09 12.78 6.93
C ILE A 66 -4.70 11.48 6.44
N TYR A 67 -4.05 10.78 5.51
CA TYR A 67 -4.52 9.47 5.03
C TYR A 67 -3.54 8.38 5.39
N ASN A 68 -4.06 7.23 5.81
CA ASN A 68 -3.31 5.98 5.78
C ASN A 68 -3.45 5.38 4.38
N LYS A 69 -2.34 5.35 3.63
CA LYS A 69 -2.33 4.97 2.22
C LYS A 69 -1.57 3.66 2.01
N GLN A 70 -2.06 2.85 1.09
CA GLN A 70 -1.33 1.73 0.50
C GLN A 70 -1.22 1.94 -1.00
N VAL A 71 0.00 1.85 -1.50
CA VAL A 71 0.33 2.01 -2.90
C VAL A 71 0.98 0.74 -3.39
N VAL A 72 0.60 0.31 -4.59
CA VAL A 72 1.28 -0.78 -5.30
C VAL A 72 1.81 -0.23 -6.61
N ILE A 73 3.12 -0.35 -6.80
CA ILE A 73 3.79 -0.06 -8.06
C ILE A 73 4.06 -1.39 -8.76
N ASN A 74 3.63 -1.52 -10.03
CA ASN A 74 3.87 -2.73 -10.80
C ASN A 74 5.35 -2.82 -11.26
N ASN A 75 5.71 -3.96 -11.83
CA ASN A 75 7.04 -4.19 -12.42
C ASN A 75 7.40 -3.30 -13.63
N LYS A 76 6.46 -2.49 -14.13
CA LYS A 76 6.67 -1.49 -15.20
C LYS A 76 6.85 -0.07 -14.65
N GLY A 77 6.70 0.11 -13.33
CA GLY A 77 6.83 1.40 -12.66
C GLY A 77 5.52 2.20 -12.54
N ASP A 78 4.39 1.64 -12.94
CA ASP A 78 3.07 2.27 -12.83
C ASP A 78 2.49 2.10 -11.43
N VAL A 79 1.87 3.16 -10.91
CA VAL A 79 1.03 3.08 -9.70
C VAL A 79 -0.28 2.42 -10.10
N VAL A 80 -0.46 1.16 -9.69
CA VAL A 80 -1.62 0.35 -10.08
C VAL A 80 -2.69 0.25 -8.99
N ILE A 81 -2.31 0.51 -7.74
CA ILE A 81 -3.21 0.71 -6.61
C ILE A 81 -2.74 1.97 -5.88
N ASP A 82 -3.68 2.86 -5.58
CA ASP A 82 -3.49 4.02 -4.70
C ASP A 82 -4.68 4.08 -3.74
N TYR A 83 -4.61 3.25 -2.70
CA TYR A 83 -5.68 2.97 -1.77
C TYR A 83 -5.53 3.81 -0.50
N LYS A 84 -6.67 4.27 0.03
CA LYS A 84 -6.79 4.95 1.32
C LYS A 84 -7.60 4.04 2.23
N LYS A 85 -7.08 3.72 3.42
CA LYS A 85 -7.72 2.83 4.41
C LYS A 85 -9.17 3.22 4.65
N SER A 86 -10.10 2.29 4.48
CA SER A 86 -11.53 2.60 4.55
C SER A 86 -12.10 2.46 5.94
N ASN A 87 -11.59 1.48 6.69
CA ASN A 87 -12.01 1.19 8.05
C ASN A 87 -10.84 1.46 8.99
N LEU A 88 -10.95 2.58 9.70
CA LEU A 88 -9.95 3.05 10.65
C LEU A 88 -10.12 2.33 11.99
N VAL A 89 -9.02 1.98 12.63
CA VAL A 89 -9.01 1.41 13.99
C VAL A 89 -9.54 2.47 14.96
N PRO A 90 -10.66 2.19 15.67
CA PRO A 90 -11.23 3.13 16.62
C PRO A 90 -10.20 3.57 17.65
N PHE A 91 -10.22 4.86 18.01
CA PHE A 91 -9.31 5.53 18.95
C PHE A 91 -7.84 5.65 18.49
N VAL A 92 -7.27 4.65 17.83
CA VAL A 92 -5.88 4.67 17.33
C VAL A 92 -5.73 5.60 16.13
N GLU A 93 -6.67 5.54 15.19
CA GLU A 93 -6.64 6.31 13.94
C GLU A 93 -7.64 7.49 13.96
N ALA A 94 -7.93 8.05 15.14
CA ALA A 94 -8.97 9.06 15.33
C ALA A 94 -8.73 10.38 14.54
N SER A 95 -7.48 10.70 14.23
CA SER A 95 -7.08 11.87 13.43
C SER A 95 -6.92 11.57 11.93
N ILE A 96 -7.08 10.31 11.52
CA ILE A 96 -6.91 9.87 10.14
C ILE A 96 -8.24 10.02 9.38
N THR A 97 -8.13 10.39 8.11
CA THR A 97 -9.26 10.52 7.21
C THR A 97 -9.54 9.20 6.52
N LYS A 98 -10.77 8.72 6.65
CA LYS A 98 -11.19 7.47 6.00
C LYS A 98 -11.22 7.58 4.47
N GLY A 99 -10.81 6.52 3.82
CA GLY A 99 -11.00 6.29 2.38
C GLY A 99 -12.43 5.90 2.02
N LYS A 100 -12.61 5.56 0.73
CA LYS A 100 -13.88 5.05 0.20
C LYS A 100 -13.93 3.55 0.41
N ASP A 101 -15.05 3.04 0.93
CA ASP A 101 -15.39 1.63 1.10
C ASP A 101 -15.53 0.87 -0.25
N LYS A 102 -14.44 0.82 -1.01
CA LYS A 102 -14.31 0.26 -2.35
C LYS A 102 -12.96 -0.41 -2.46
N LEU A 103 -12.97 -1.74 -2.57
CA LEU A 103 -11.76 -2.53 -2.79
C LEU A 103 -11.11 -2.12 -4.12
N GLN A 104 -9.86 -1.67 -4.10
CA GLN A 104 -9.11 -1.42 -5.34
C GLN A 104 -8.51 -2.72 -5.85
N THR A 105 -8.48 -2.86 -7.18
CA THR A 105 -8.00 -4.07 -7.84
C THR A 105 -7.23 -3.72 -9.11
N PHE A 106 -6.26 -4.56 -9.46
CA PHE A 106 -5.47 -4.44 -10.69
C PHE A 106 -5.29 -5.81 -11.35
N GLN A 107 -5.44 -5.90 -12.67
CA GLN A 107 -5.14 -7.11 -13.43
C GLN A 107 -3.62 -7.20 -13.68
N SER A 108 -2.94 -8.03 -12.90
CA SER A 108 -1.53 -8.36 -13.10
C SER A 108 -1.36 -9.43 -14.18
N GLU A 109 -0.20 -9.38 -14.86
CA GLU A 109 0.25 -10.41 -15.79
C GLU A 109 0.73 -11.68 -15.07
N ASP A 110 1.31 -11.54 -13.87
CA ASP A 110 1.92 -12.65 -13.12
C ASP A 110 0.99 -13.25 -12.06
N PHE A 111 0.06 -12.46 -11.50
CA PHE A 111 -0.71 -12.84 -10.30
C PHE A 111 -2.23 -12.87 -10.49
N GLY A 112 -2.72 -12.65 -11.70
CA GLY A 112 -4.15 -12.44 -11.94
C GLY A 112 -4.63 -11.11 -11.35
N ILE A 113 -5.87 -11.03 -10.89
CA ILE A 113 -6.41 -9.82 -10.27
C ILE A 113 -5.87 -9.70 -8.85
N ILE A 114 -5.05 -8.69 -8.62
CA ILE A 114 -4.58 -8.28 -7.30
C ILE A 114 -5.64 -7.36 -6.69
N GLY A 115 -6.00 -7.58 -5.42
CA GLY A 115 -6.75 -6.66 -4.58
C GLY A 115 -5.88 -6.19 -3.41
N SER A 116 -6.21 -5.04 -2.83
CA SER A 116 -5.45 -4.47 -1.71
C SER A 116 -6.37 -3.78 -0.71
N ALA A 117 -6.09 -4.02 0.56
CA ALA A 117 -6.73 -3.42 1.72
C ALA A 117 -5.73 -3.40 2.88
N ILE A 118 -6.01 -2.63 3.93
CA ILE A 118 -5.04 -2.38 5.00
C ILE A 118 -5.62 -2.87 6.33
N CYS A 119 -4.96 -3.85 6.95
CA CYS A 119 -5.14 -4.18 8.36
C CYS A 119 -6.60 -4.37 8.76
N PHE A 120 -7.13 -3.46 9.56
CA PHE A 120 -8.48 -3.51 10.09
C PHE A 120 -9.55 -3.63 9.02
N ASP A 121 -9.30 -3.20 7.77
CA ASP A 121 -10.18 -3.42 6.63
C ASP A 121 -10.57 -4.90 6.44
N PHE A 122 -9.67 -5.85 6.77
CA PHE A 122 -9.94 -7.29 6.62
C PHE A 122 -11.03 -7.81 7.54
N ASN A 123 -11.38 -7.07 8.60
CA ASN A 123 -12.44 -7.41 9.52
C ASN A 123 -13.82 -6.94 9.04
N PHE A 124 -13.91 -6.31 7.86
CA PHE A 124 -15.15 -5.74 7.32
C PHE A 124 -15.64 -6.52 6.10
N PRO A 125 -16.63 -7.42 6.27
CA PRO A 125 -17.18 -8.22 5.17
C PRO A 125 -17.72 -7.39 4.01
N LYS A 126 -18.19 -6.16 4.27
CA LYS A 126 -18.69 -5.27 3.22
C LYS A 126 -17.59 -4.83 2.25
N LEU A 127 -16.37 -4.64 2.73
CA LEU A 127 -15.23 -4.25 1.90
C LEU A 127 -14.60 -5.48 1.24
N ILE A 128 -14.20 -6.48 2.04
CA ILE A 128 -13.50 -7.67 1.55
C ILE A 128 -14.43 -8.57 0.72
N GLY A 129 -15.73 -8.60 1.04
CA GLY A 129 -16.75 -9.31 0.27
C GLY A 129 -16.94 -8.78 -1.15
N GLN A 130 -16.28 -7.68 -1.54
CA GLN A 130 -16.20 -7.24 -2.94
C GLN A 130 -15.20 -8.09 -3.77
N ALA A 131 -14.30 -8.83 -3.12
CA ALA A 131 -13.25 -9.59 -3.80
C ALA A 131 -13.80 -10.69 -4.73
N PRO A 132 -14.82 -11.51 -4.35
CA PRO A 132 -15.37 -12.54 -5.23
C PRO A 132 -16.00 -11.98 -6.51
N SER A 133 -16.79 -10.91 -6.42
CA SER A 133 -17.43 -10.30 -7.61
C SER A 133 -16.42 -9.65 -8.55
N LYS A 134 -15.28 -9.21 -7.99
CA LYS A 134 -14.13 -8.68 -8.74
C LYS A 134 -13.15 -9.77 -9.19
N LYS A 135 -13.43 -11.05 -8.88
CA LYS A 135 -12.59 -12.21 -9.23
C LYS A 135 -11.13 -12.07 -8.76
N VAL A 136 -10.92 -11.48 -7.58
CA VAL A 136 -9.57 -11.29 -7.03
C VAL A 136 -8.89 -12.65 -6.84
N ASN A 137 -7.67 -12.75 -7.34
CA ASN A 137 -6.79 -13.92 -7.22
C ASN A 137 -5.82 -13.80 -6.04
N LEU A 138 -5.33 -12.59 -5.77
CA LEU A 138 -4.38 -12.30 -4.69
C LEU A 138 -4.82 -11.07 -3.91
N MET A 139 -5.04 -11.21 -2.60
CA MET A 139 -5.31 -10.09 -1.70
C MET A 139 -4.03 -9.69 -0.96
N LEU A 140 -3.66 -8.41 -1.04
CA LEU A 140 -2.56 -7.82 -0.29
C LEU A 140 -3.10 -7.19 0.99
N ASP A 141 -2.60 -7.67 2.12
CA ASP A 141 -2.86 -7.14 3.46
C ASP A 141 -1.58 -6.53 4.03
N SER A 142 -1.50 -5.20 3.98
CA SER A 142 -0.48 -4.48 4.74
C SER A 142 -1.01 -4.21 6.14
N SER A 143 -0.47 -4.92 7.12
CA SER A 143 -0.93 -4.89 8.51
C SER A 143 0.18 -4.47 9.48
N ASP A 144 -0.21 -3.78 10.55
CA ASP A 144 0.55 -3.63 11.80
C ASP A 144 -0.35 -4.13 12.94
N THR A 145 -0.27 -5.44 13.21
CA THR A 145 -1.08 -6.08 14.24
C THR A 145 -0.31 -6.16 15.54
N TRP A 146 -1.03 -6.01 16.65
CA TRP A 146 -0.50 -6.21 17.99
C TRP A 146 0.16 -7.59 18.14
N VAL A 147 1.35 -7.64 18.73
CA VAL A 147 1.93 -8.89 19.22
C VAL A 147 1.02 -9.44 20.31
N SER A 148 0.49 -10.63 20.08
CA SER A 148 -0.23 -11.43 21.08
C SER A 148 0.70 -11.87 22.20
#